data_AF-A0A645HFY5-F1
#
_entry.id   AF-A0A645HFY5-F1
#
_cell.length_a   1.000
_cell.length_b   1.000
_cell.length_c   1.000
_cell.angle_alpha   90.00
_cell.angle_beta   90.00
_cell.angle_gamma   90.00
#
_symmetry.space_group_name_H-M   'P 1'
#
loop_
_entity.id
_entity.type
_entity.pdbx_description
1 polymer ?
#
loop_
_entity_poly.entity_id
_entity_poly.type
_entity_poly.pdbx_seq_one_letter_code
_entity_poly.pdbx_strand_id
1 'polypeptide(L)'
;MLDKLALEAPEQEEEYEFFDFERDDKEEDFKEVYTSVADDGTYVITGKQLRKIFDSTNFNDSGSLRYLYKYIEKKGALEELKEMGLEEGDTIRIFDYEFEYFEEY
;
A
#
# COMPACT_ATOMS: atom_id res chain seq x y z
N MET A 1 41.57 14.72 -27.34
CA MET A 1 40.76 13.55 -26.91
C MET A 1 39.92 14.06 -25.76
N LEU A 2 38.59 14.05 -25.87
CA LEU A 2 37.67 14.63 -24.89
C LEU A 2 37.50 13.63 -23.73
N ASP A 3 38.00 13.99 -22.55
CA ASP A 3 37.72 13.27 -21.31
C ASP A 3 36.27 13.51 -20.89
N LYS A 4 35.43 12.50 -21.10
CA LYS A 4 34.14 12.36 -20.42
C LYS A 4 34.41 11.75 -19.04
N LEU A 5 34.53 12.57 -18.01
CA LEU A 5 34.15 12.13 -16.66
C LEU A 5 32.63 12.34 -16.54
N ALA A 6 31.87 11.27 -16.77
CA ALA A 6 30.52 11.18 -16.23
C ALA A 6 30.66 10.94 -14.73
N LEU A 7 30.15 11.86 -13.91
CA LEU A 7 30.01 11.64 -12.48
C LEU A 7 29.00 10.51 -12.27
N GLU A 8 29.48 9.37 -11.77
CA GLU A 8 28.62 8.32 -11.21
C GLU A 8 28.01 8.87 -9.92
N ALA A 9 26.68 8.97 -9.88
CA ALA A 9 25.95 9.25 -8.65
C ALA A 9 26.09 8.03 -7.71
N PRO A 10 26.18 8.23 -6.38
CA PRO A 10 26.34 7.11 -5.47
C PRO A 10 25.09 6.21 -5.53
N GLU A 11 25.31 4.92 -5.80
CA GLU A 11 24.31 3.88 -5.61
C GLU A 11 23.88 3.90 -4.14
N GLN A 12 22.64 4.30 -3.87
CA GLN A 12 22.06 4.13 -2.53
C GLN A 12 21.89 2.63 -2.33
N GLU A 13 22.60 2.06 -1.36
CA GLU A 13 22.39 0.67 -0.94
C GLU A 13 20.95 0.55 -0.45
N GLU A 14 20.07 -0.01 -1.29
CA GLU A 14 18.74 -0.40 -0.85
C GLU A 14 18.91 -1.52 0.19
N GLU A 15 18.58 -1.20 1.45
CA GLU A 15 18.58 -2.18 2.53
C GLU A 15 17.47 -3.21 2.25
N TYR A 16 17.84 -4.33 1.62
CA TYR A 16 16.93 -5.44 1.39
C TYR A 16 16.60 -6.11 2.72
N GLU A 17 15.46 -5.77 3.31
CA GLU A 17 14.89 -6.56 4.40
C GLU A 17 14.55 -7.97 3.88
N PHE A 18 15.33 -8.95 4.30
CA PHE A 18 15.03 -10.36 4.04
C PHE A 18 13.80 -10.78 4.83
N PHE A 19 12.78 -11.20 4.10
CA PHE A 19 11.51 -11.65 4.66
C PHE A 19 11.65 -12.98 5.43
N ASP A 20 11.38 -12.96 6.73
CA ASP A 20 11.34 -14.17 7.56
C ASP A 20 9.87 -14.57 7.83
N PHE A 21 9.36 -15.48 6.99
CA PHE A 21 7.99 -15.99 7.10
C PHE A 21 7.65 -16.57 8.49
N GLU A 22 8.63 -17.08 9.25
CA GLU A 22 8.37 -17.70 10.57
C GLU A 22 8.28 -16.68 11.72
N ARG A 23 8.81 -15.47 11.55
CA ARG A 23 8.76 -14.39 12.53
C ARG A 23 7.54 -13.52 12.33
N ASP A 24 7.25 -13.16 11.09
CA ASP A 24 6.22 -12.16 10.79
C ASP A 24 4.82 -12.66 11.15
N ASP A 25 4.53 -13.94 10.98
CA ASP A 25 3.25 -14.55 11.34
C ASP A 25 2.99 -14.59 12.87
N LYS A 26 4.01 -14.31 13.70
CA LYS A 26 3.91 -14.33 15.17
C LYS A 26 3.71 -12.95 15.78
N GLU A 27 3.82 -11.88 15.00
CA GLU A 27 3.54 -10.53 15.48
C GLU A 27 2.03 -10.35 15.65
N GLU A 28 1.61 -9.85 16.82
CA GLU A 28 0.19 -9.71 17.15
C GLU A 28 -0.56 -8.78 16.18
N ASP A 29 0.13 -7.77 15.63
CA ASP A 29 -0.42 -6.77 14.72
C ASP A 29 -0.22 -7.11 13.23
N PHE A 30 0.35 -8.28 12.90
CA PHE A 30 0.72 -8.62 11.54
C PHE A 30 -0.44 -8.51 10.53
N LYS A 31 -1.63 -8.92 10.97
CA LYS A 31 -2.84 -8.92 10.15
C LYS A 31 -3.66 -7.64 10.31
N GLU A 32 -3.22 -6.70 11.12
CA GLU A 32 -3.95 -5.45 11.33
C GLU A 32 -3.75 -4.52 10.12
N VAL A 33 -4.77 -3.70 9.89
CA VAL A 33 -4.78 -2.65 8.88
C VAL A 33 -5.06 -1.35 9.61
N TYR A 34 -4.38 -0.28 9.19
CA TYR A 34 -4.47 1.04 9.79
C TYR A 34 -4.92 2.04 8.73
N THR A 35 -5.78 2.96 9.13
CA THR A 35 -6.24 4.06 8.29
C THR A 35 -5.77 5.40 8.84
N SER A 36 -5.61 6.39 7.95
CA SER A 36 -5.26 7.77 8.32
C SER A 36 -5.65 8.74 7.20
N VAL A 37 -5.65 10.05 7.51
CA VAL A 37 -5.74 11.12 6.49
C VAL A 37 -4.39 11.82 6.45
N ALA A 38 -3.78 11.90 5.27
CA ALA A 38 -2.53 12.62 5.05
C ALA A 38 -2.75 14.14 5.00
N ASP A 39 -1.66 14.91 5.11
CA ASP A 39 -1.71 16.39 5.10
C ASP A 39 -2.30 16.97 3.80
N ASP A 40 -2.25 16.21 2.70
CA ASP A 40 -2.83 16.58 1.39
C ASP A 40 -4.32 16.23 1.27
N GLY A 41 -4.93 15.66 2.32
CA GLY A 41 -6.33 15.24 2.35
C GLY A 41 -6.55 13.81 1.85
N THR A 42 -5.50 13.09 1.42
CA THR A 42 -5.63 11.73 0.91
C THR A 42 -5.90 10.73 2.04
N TYR A 43 -6.84 9.81 1.84
CA TYR A 43 -7.09 8.72 2.77
C TYR A 43 -6.09 7.59 2.56
N VAL A 44 -5.40 7.14 3.60
CA VAL A 44 -4.29 6.18 3.49
C VAL A 44 -4.63 4.89 4.23
N ILE A 45 -4.40 3.75 3.59
CA ILE A 45 -4.52 2.42 4.19
C ILE A 45 -3.13 1.75 4.22
N THR A 46 -2.71 1.27 5.39
CA THR A 46 -1.43 0.59 5.59
C THR A 46 -1.57 -0.69 6.42
N GLY A 47 -0.57 -1.56 6.42
CA GLY A 47 -0.55 -2.77 7.25
C GLY A 47 0.56 -3.73 6.83
N LYS A 48 1.05 -4.56 7.76
CA LYS A 48 2.20 -5.45 7.52
C LYS A 48 1.85 -6.55 6.52
N GLN A 49 0.78 -7.31 6.78
CA GLN A 49 0.30 -8.30 5.82
C GLN A 49 -0.25 -7.65 4.54
N LEU A 50 -0.86 -6.47 4.64
CA LEU A 50 -1.31 -5.72 3.47
C LEU A 50 -0.14 -5.38 2.53
N ARG A 51 1.01 -4.95 3.06
CA ARG A 51 2.23 -4.70 2.26
C ARG A 51 2.64 -5.92 1.45
N LYS A 52 2.60 -7.09 2.07
CA LYS A 52 2.94 -8.37 1.42
C LYS A 52 2.00 -8.71 0.29
N ILE A 53 0.70 -8.56 0.52
CA ILE A 53 -0.33 -8.79 -0.49
C ILE A 53 -0.13 -7.80 -1.64
N PHE A 54 0.06 -6.53 -1.31
CA PHE A 54 0.32 -5.46 -2.28
C PHE A 54 1.53 -5.75 -3.16
N ASP A 55 2.70 -6.05 -2.57
CA ASP A 55 3.93 -6.36 -3.31
C ASP A 55 3.77 -7.59 -4.21
N SER A 56 2.89 -8.53 -3.84
CA SER A 56 2.57 -9.71 -4.63
C SER A 56 1.47 -9.49 -5.69
N THR A 57 0.83 -8.33 -5.70
CA THR A 57 -0.34 -8.04 -6.54
C THR A 57 0.10 -7.68 -7.96
N ASN A 58 -0.40 -8.42 -8.95
CA ASN A 58 -0.33 -8.01 -10.34
C ASN A 58 -1.50 -7.07 -10.68
N PHE A 59 -1.21 -5.77 -10.79
CA PHE A 59 -2.22 -4.74 -11.09
C PHE A 59 -2.84 -4.83 -12.48
N ASN A 60 -2.25 -5.62 -13.40
CA ASN A 60 -2.85 -5.89 -14.71
C ASN A 60 -3.80 -7.10 -14.69
N ASP A 61 -3.92 -7.80 -13.56
CA ASP A 61 -4.79 -8.95 -13.39
C ASP A 61 -5.96 -8.62 -12.45
N SER A 62 -7.17 -8.62 -13.00
CA SER A 62 -8.40 -8.32 -12.23
C SER A 62 -8.63 -9.25 -11.04
N GLY A 63 -8.15 -10.50 -11.09
CA GLY A 63 -8.27 -11.44 -9.98
C GLY A 63 -7.39 -11.04 -8.80
N SER A 64 -6.14 -10.67 -9.08
CA SER A 64 -5.15 -10.19 -8.11
C SER A 64 -5.60 -8.88 -7.47
N LEU A 65 -6.08 -7.92 -8.27
CA LEU A 65 -6.68 -6.68 -7.75
C LEU A 65 -7.87 -6.97 -6.83
N ARG A 66 -8.79 -7.83 -7.27
CA ARG A 66 -9.96 -8.18 -6.46
C ARG A 66 -9.57 -8.86 -5.13
N TYR A 67 -8.47 -9.59 -5.10
CA TYR A 67 -7.96 -10.17 -3.85
C TYR A 67 -7.46 -9.09 -2.88
N LEU A 68 -6.68 -8.12 -3.37
CA LEU A 68 -6.23 -6.96 -2.59
C LEU A 68 -7.43 -6.17 -2.02
N TYR A 69 -8.39 -5.82 -2.87
CA TYR A 69 -9.60 -5.09 -2.46
C TYR A 69 -10.43 -5.85 -1.42
N LYS A 70 -10.65 -7.16 -1.62
CA LYS A 70 -11.37 -7.98 -0.64
C LYS A 70 -10.65 -8.10 0.70
N TYR A 71 -9.32 -8.06 0.69
CA TYR A 71 -8.55 -8.12 1.92
C TYR A 71 -8.79 -6.87 2.79
N ILE A 72 -8.70 -5.67 2.19
CA ILE A 72 -8.93 -4.41 2.92
C ILE A 72 -10.39 -4.25 3.36
N GLU A 73 -11.35 -4.66 2.52
CA GLU A 73 -12.79 -4.65 2.85
C GLU A 73 -13.08 -5.58 4.02
N LYS A 74 -12.58 -6.82 3.98
CA LYS A 74 -12.74 -7.78 5.09
C LYS A 74 -12.11 -7.28 6.40
N LYS A 75 -11.11 -6.42 6.32
CA LYS A 75 -10.44 -5.81 7.47
C LYS A 75 -11.17 -4.60 8.04
N GLY A 76 -12.25 -4.14 7.40
CA GLY A 76 -13.04 -3.01 7.86
C GLY A 76 -12.41 -1.65 7.53
N ALA A 77 -11.37 -1.63 6.68
CA ALA A 77 -10.63 -0.40 6.41
C ALA A 77 -11.49 0.63 5.68
N LEU A 78 -12.38 0.20 4.78
CA LEU A 78 -13.27 1.13 4.06
C LEU A 78 -14.31 1.74 5.00
N GLU A 79 -14.88 0.95 5.90
CA GLU A 79 -15.81 1.42 6.92
C GLU A 79 -15.15 2.45 7.84
N GLU A 80 -13.92 2.17 8.30
CA GLU A 80 -13.15 3.10 9.12
C GLU A 80 -12.87 4.41 8.39
N LEU A 81 -12.49 4.36 7.10
CA LEU A 81 -12.33 5.56 6.28
C LEU A 81 -13.64 6.35 6.11
N LYS A 82 -14.78 5.67 5.95
CA LYS A 82 -16.10 6.33 5.91
C LYS A 82 -16.43 7.02 7.22
N GLU A 83 -16.11 6.40 8.36
CA GLU A 83 -16.26 7.03 9.68
C GLU A 83 -15.36 8.26 9.85
N MET A 84 -14.22 8.29 9.14
CA MET A 84 -13.31 9.45 9.07
C MET A 84 -13.76 10.54 8.09
N GLY A 85 -14.79 10.28 7.27
CA GLY A 85 -15.37 11.25 6.34
C GLY A 85 -15.06 11.02 4.86
N LEU A 86 -14.60 9.82 4.47
CA LEU A 86 -14.41 9.46 3.06
C LEU A 86 -15.73 9.56 2.28
N GLU A 87 -15.73 10.32 1.18
CA GLU A 87 -16.85 10.51 0.26
C GLU A 87 -16.52 10.02 -1.17
N GLU A 88 -17.55 9.85 -2.00
CA GLU A 88 -17.37 9.53 -3.43
C GLU A 88 -16.54 10.62 -4.13
N GLY A 89 -15.53 10.20 -4.89
CA GLY A 89 -14.59 11.10 -5.56
C GLY A 89 -13.33 11.44 -4.74
N ASP A 90 -13.27 11.05 -3.47
CA ASP A 90 -12.05 11.19 -2.67
C ASP A 90 -10.97 10.20 -3.10
N THR A 91 -9.71 10.54 -2.83
CA THR A 91 -8.56 9.68 -3.17
C THR A 91 -8.19 8.78 -2.00
N ILE A 92 -8.04 7.48 -2.29
CA ILE A 92 -7.46 6.48 -1.39
C ILE A 92 -6.06 6.11 -1.88
N ARG A 93 -5.10 6.06 -0.96
CA ARG A 93 -3.72 5.63 -1.16
C ARG A 93 -3.44 4.34 -0.40
N ILE A 94 -2.90 3.35 -1.11
CA ILE A 94 -2.35 2.11 -0.56
C ILE A 94 -0.90 2.03 -1.03
N PHE A 95 0.03 2.33 -0.12
CA PHE A 95 1.46 2.49 -0.43
C PHE A 95 1.69 3.46 -1.60
N ASP A 96 2.28 3.00 -2.70
CA ASP A 96 2.57 3.75 -3.92
C ASP A 96 1.43 3.74 -4.95
N TYR A 97 0.27 3.18 -4.61
CA TYR A 97 -0.92 3.15 -5.47
C TYR A 97 -2.02 4.08 -4.94
N GLU A 98 -2.51 4.98 -5.81
CA GLU A 98 -3.62 5.88 -5.54
C GLU A 98 -4.78 5.62 -6.50
N PHE A 99 -6.00 5.70 -5.99
CA PHE A 99 -7.21 5.59 -6.79
C PHE A 99 -8.35 6.42 -6.20
N GLU A 100 -9.25 6.85 -7.07
CA GLU A 100 -10.49 7.54 -6.69
C GLU A 100 -11.51 6.52 -6.14
N TYR A 101 -12.13 6.86 -5.01
CA TYR A 101 -13.16 6.04 -4.38
C TYR A 101 -14.51 6.25 -5.09
N PHE A 102 -15.12 5.14 -5.50
CA PHE A 102 -16.48 5.13 -6.04
C PHE A 102 -17.36 4.23 -5.19
N GLU A 103 -18.48 4.78 -4.70
CA GLU A 103 -19.51 4.01 -4.00
C GLU A 103 -20.40 3.34 -5.07
N GLU A 104 -19.94 2.23 -5.65
CA GLU A 104 -20.83 1.39 -6.48
C GLU A 104 -21.91 0.73 -5.59
N TYR A 105 -23.18 0.89 -6.01
CA TYR A 105 -24.43 0.50 -5.33
C TYR A 105 -24.72 -1.00 -5.28
#